data_AF-A0A1I5AC30-F1
#
_entry.id   AF-A0A1I5AC30-F1
#
_cell.length_a   1.000
_cell.length_b   1.000
_cell.length_c   1.000
_cell.angle_alpha   90.00
_cell.angle_beta   90.00
_cell.angle_gamma   90.00
#
_symmetry.space_group_name_H-M   'P 1'
#
loop_
_entity.id
_entity.type
_entity.pdbx_description
1 polymer ?
#
loop_
_entity_poly.entity_id
_entity_poly.type
_entity_poly.pdbx_seq_one_letter_code
_entity_poly.pdbx_strand_id
1 'polypeptide(L)' 'MADLLSRNSVHGCSTKLVGPEGNVIGVDTTLEQIEFAKSYVEYHREAYGYNESNVHFIHGNIEFLDLLNLPFKR' A
#
# COMPACT_ATOMS: atom_id res chain seq x y z
N MET A 1 -0.78 11.38 -25.69
CA MET A 1 -0.88 11.97 -24.33
C MET A 1 -1.15 10.92 -23.25
N ALA A 2 -0.74 9.65 -23.45
CA ALA A 2 -0.85 8.60 -22.43
C ALA A 2 0.53 8.03 -22.02
N ASP A 3 1.62 8.49 -22.64
CA ASP A 3 2.94 7.84 -22.60
C ASP A 3 4.00 8.63 -21.80
N LEU A 4 3.58 9.64 -21.03
CA LEU A 4 4.51 10.51 -20.28
C LEU A 4 4.31 10.52 -18.75
N LEU A 5 3.27 9.87 -18.23
CA LEU A 5 3.07 9.72 -16.77
C LEU A 5 3.51 8.35 -16.23
N SER A 6 3.89 7.41 -17.11
CA SER A 6 4.40 6.09 -16.72
C SER A 6 5.87 6.14 -16.24
N ARG A 7 6.62 7.19 -16.56
CA ARG A 7 8.09 7.12 -16.49
C ARG A 7 8.77 7.77 -15.30
N ASN A 8 8.17 8.66 -14.48
CA ASN A 8 8.99 9.40 -13.50
C ASN A 8 8.27 9.96 -12.25
N SER A 9 7.48 9.14 -11.54
CA SER A 9 7.16 9.43 -10.12
C SER A 9 7.09 8.14 -9.28
N VAL A 10 8.18 7.36 -9.24
CA VAL A 10 8.36 6.25 -8.28
C VAL A 10 9.68 6.38 -7.53
N HIS A 11 9.99 7.59 -7.04
CA HIS A 11 11.03 7.74 -6.03
C HIS A 11 10.43 7.37 -4.67
N GLY A 12 10.45 6.08 -4.30
CA GLY A 12 10.24 5.63 -2.92
C GLY A 12 8.94 4.89 -2.56
N CYS A 13 8.20 4.28 -3.50
CA CYS A 13 7.03 3.48 -3.12
C CYS A 13 7.44 2.15 -2.48
N SER A 14 7.20 2.00 -1.16
CA SER A 14 7.60 0.82 -0.39
C SER A 14 7.07 -0.50 -0.95
N THR A 15 5.88 -0.50 -1.56
CA THR A 15 5.26 -1.71 -2.14
C THR A 15 6.05 -2.26 -3.32
N LYS A 16 6.72 -1.39 -4.09
CA LYS A 16 7.65 -1.80 -5.16
C LYS A 16 9.00 -2.25 -4.61
N LEU A 17 9.48 -1.62 -3.53
CA LEU A 17 10.79 -1.89 -2.94
C LEU A 17 10.84 -3.26 -2.24
N VAL A 18 9.75 -3.68 -1.59
CA VAL A 18 9.68 -4.99 -0.93
C VAL A 18 9.52 -6.15 -1.91
N GLY A 19 9.22 -5.87 -3.19
CA GLY A 19 8.96 -6.88 -4.21
C GLY A 19 7.60 -7.57 -4.07
N PRO A 20 7.24 -8.46 -5.02
CA PRO A 20 5.92 -9.11 -5.04
C PRO A 20 5.66 -10.03 -3.84
N GLU A 21 6.72 -10.60 -3.24
CA GLU A 21 6.64 -11.49 -2.08
C GLU A 21 6.65 -10.74 -0.74
N GLY A 22 7.03 -9.45 -0.75
CA GLY A 22 7.08 -8.62 0.43
C GLY A 22 5.76 -7.89 0.65
N ASN A 23 5.39 -7.65 1.91
CA ASN A 23 4.12 -7.04 2.29
C ASN A 23 4.33 -5.67 2.96
N VAL A 24 3.44 -4.71 2.68
CA VAL A 24 3.40 -3.39 3.30
C VAL A 24 2.07 -3.21 4.02
N ILE A 25 2.09 -2.73 5.26
CA ILE A 25 0.90 -2.37 6.01
C ILE A 25 0.97 -0.87 6.34
N GLY A 26 0.00 -0.10 5.87
CA GLY A 26 -0.22 1.29 6.29
C GLY A 26 -1.25 1.33 7.42
N VAL A 27 -0.92 2.02 8.51
CA VAL A 27 -1.83 2.24 9.64
C VAL A 27 -2.04 3.74 9.78
N ASP A 28 -3.31 4.17 9.82
CA ASP A 28 -3.68 5.57 10.00
C ASP A 28 -4.96 5.68 10.85
N THR A 29 -5.08 6.76 11.62
CA THR A 29 -6.23 7.03 12.48
C THR A 29 -7.39 7.71 11.75
N THR A 30 -7.20 8.15 10.51
CA THR A 30 -8.17 8.94 9.74
C THR A 30 -8.82 8.09 8.64
N LEU A 31 -10.13 7.88 8.71
CA LEU A 31 -10.85 7.03 7.75
C LEU A 31 -10.73 7.56 6.31
N GLU A 32 -10.76 8.87 6.13
CA GLU A 32 -10.64 9.51 4.83
C GLU A 32 -9.28 9.21 4.17
N GLN A 33 -8.21 9.15 4.95
CA GLN A 33 -6.87 8.78 4.44
C GLN A 33 -6.81 7.31 4.08
N ILE A 34 -7.44 6.43 4.87
CA ILE A 34 -7.53 5.00 4.59
C ILE A 34 -8.29 4.75 3.28
N GLU A 35 -9.46 5.37 3.10
CA GLU A 35 -10.26 5.19 1.88
C GLU A 35 -9.58 5.80 0.65
N PHE A 36 -8.93 6.96 0.80
CA PHE A 36 -8.10 7.52 -0.25
C PHE A 36 -6.96 6.57 -0.64
N ALA A 37 -6.23 6.02 0.32
CA ALA A 37 -5.12 5.11 0.06
C ALA A 37 -5.58 3.79 -0.59
N LYS A 38 -6.71 3.25 -0.15
CA LYS A 38 -7.34 2.05 -0.75
C LYS A 38 -7.69 2.25 -2.22
N SER A 39 -8.09 3.46 -2.62
CA SER A 39 -8.42 3.76 -4.02
C SER A 39 -7.24 3.61 -4.99
N TYR A 40 -5.99 3.63 -4.50
CA TYR A 40 -4.77 3.46 -5.31
C TYR A 40 -4.19 2.05 -5.28
N VAL A 41 -4.76 1.13 -4.50
CA VAL A 41 -4.24 -0.24 -4.36
C VAL A 41 -4.17 -0.95 -5.72
N GLU A 42 -5.27 -0.90 -6.47
CA GLU A 42 -5.36 -1.57 -7.76
C GLU A 42 -4.46 -0.91 -8.81
N TYR A 43 -4.42 0.43 -8.81
CA TYR A 43 -3.52 1.19 -9.66
C TYR A 43 -2.05 0.75 -9.50
N HIS A 44 -1.59 0.58 -8.26
CA HIS A 44 -0.22 0.13 -8.00
C HIS A 44 -0.01 -1.34 -8.34
N ARG A 45 -0.98 -2.22 -8.05
CA ARG A 45 -0.91 -3.63 -8.45
C ARG A 45 -0.71 -3.77 -9.96
N GLU A 46 -1.53 -3.06 -10.75
CA GLU A 46 -1.45 -3.05 -12.21
C GLU A 46 -0.15 -2.40 -12.71
N ALA A 47 0.20 -1.23 -12.18
CA ALA A 47 1.42 -0.51 -12.57
C ALA A 47 2.71 -1.31 -12.30
N TYR A 48 2.70 -2.20 -11.30
CA TYR A 48 3.84 -3.05 -10.96
C TYR A 48 3.79 -4.45 -11.58
N GLY A 49 2.69 -4.81 -12.23
CA GLY A 49 2.50 -6.12 -12.86
C GLY A 49 2.41 -7.27 -11.86
N TYR A 50 1.85 -7.00 -10.67
CA TYR A 50 1.69 -8.03 -9.64
C TYR A 50 0.35 -8.77 -9.81
N ASN A 51 0.36 -10.08 -9.55
CA ASN A 51 -0.86 -10.89 -9.59
C ASN A 51 -1.86 -10.46 -8.53
N GLU A 52 -1.36 -10.14 -7.33
CA GLU A 52 -2.13 -9.67 -6.19
C GLU A 52 -1.47 -8.42 -5.60
N SER A 53 -2.25 -7.61 -4.89
CA SER A 53 -1.69 -6.46 -4.18
C SER A 53 -0.97 -6.92 -2.93
N ASN A 54 0.19 -6.32 -2.68
CA ASN A 54 1.02 -6.58 -1.51
C ASN A 54 0.95 -5.47 -0.45
N VAL A 55 -0.10 -4.63 -0.51
CA VAL A 55 -0.31 -3.53 0.42
C VAL A 55 -1.68 -3.59 1.07
N HIS A 56 -1.72 -3.36 2.38
CA HIS A 56 -2.92 -3.33 3.20
C HIS A 56 -3.00 -2.05 4.02
N PHE A 57 -4.20 -1.50 4.16
CA PHE A 57 -4.45 -0.31 4.97
C PHE A 57 -5.40 -0.66 6.12
N ILE A 58 -4.99 -0.32 7.34
CA ILE A 58 -5.74 -0.55 8.57
C ILE A 58 -6.04 0.79 9.21
N HIS A 59 -7.33 1.03 9.49
CA HIS A 59 -7.73 2.12 10.35
C HIS A 59 -7.38 1.75 11.79
N GLY A 60 -6.45 2.48 12.39
CA GLY A 60 -5.91 2.11 13.69
C GLY A 60 -4.90 3.13 14.20
N ASN A 61 -4.58 2.98 15.48
CA ASN A 61 -3.60 3.83 16.15
C ASN A 61 -2.32 3.00 16.37
N ILE A 62 -1.17 3.57 15.99
CA ILE A 62 0.14 2.92 16.07
C ILE A 62 0.63 2.69 17.50
N GLU A 63 0.16 3.46 18.47
CA GLU A 63 0.41 3.25 19.90
C GLU A 63 -0.19 1.94 20.42
N PHE A 64 -1.20 1.38 19.71
CA PHE A 64 -1.87 0.12 20.04
C PHE A 64 -1.67 -0.94 18.93
N LEU A 65 -0.52 -0.91 18.25
CA LEU A 65 -0.24 -1.77 17.09
C LEU A 65 -0.38 -3.28 17.39
N ASP A 66 -0.07 -3.70 18.62
CA ASP A 66 -0.20 -5.06 19.13
C ASP A 66 -1.67 -5.53 19.24
N LEU A 67 -2.58 -4.58 19.46
CA LEU A 67 -4.03 -4.82 19.51
C LEU A 67 -4.66 -4.79 18.11
N LEU A 68 -3.96 -4.30 17.08
CA LEU A 68 -4.45 -4.31 15.72
C LEU A 68 -4.38 -5.72 15.12
N ASN A 69 -5.42 -6.10 14.37
CA ASN A 69 -5.48 -7.38 13.68
C ASN A 69 -4.65 -7.34 12.39
N LEU A 70 -3.32 -7.37 12.52
CA LEU A 70 -2.41 -7.31 11.39
C LEU A 70 -2.51 -8.60 10.55
N PRO A 71 -2.61 -8.50 9.20
CA PRO A 71 -2.79 -9.66 8.32
C PRO A 71 -1.60 -10.62 8.31
N PHE A 72 -0.42 -10.13 8.71
CA PHE A 72 0.80 -10.93 8.77
C PHE A 72 1.48 -10.68 10.12
N LYS A 73 1.65 -11.74 10.90
CA LYS A 73 2.50 -11.76 12.10
C LYS A 73 3.71 -12.64 11.76
N ARG A 74 4.91 -12.13 12.03
CA ARG A 74 6.13 -12.94 11.97
C ARG A 74 6.22 -13.85 13.18
#